data_AF-A0A918E9L3-F1
#
_entry.id   AF-A0A918E9L3-F1
#
_cell.length_a   1.000
_cell.length_b   1.000
_cell.length_c   1.000
_cell.angle_alpha   90.00
_cell.angle_beta   90.00
_cell.angle_gamma   90.00
#
_symmetry.space_group_name_H-M   'P 1'
#
loop_
_entity.id
_entity.type
_entity.pdbx_description
1 polymer ?
#
loop_
_entity_poly.entity_id
_entity_poly.type
_entity_poly.pdbx_seq_one_letter_code
_entity_poly.pdbx_strand_id
1 'polypeptide(L)'
;MSSRGPDWCTDAYAHSPGATDLLTLFGTENSLGGIPSWEAAETTDENPERVAVLQRLTTAYLRRALDPAGTGWAKATAALAETGAALGRIDSK
;
A
#
# COMPACT_ATOMS: atom_id res chain seq x y z
N MET A 1 -4.59 24.58 -2.16
CA MET A 1 -3.95 23.59 -1.28
C MET A 1 -4.84 23.34 -0.07
N SER A 2 -4.93 22.09 0.40
CA SER A 2 -5.73 21.71 1.57
C SER A 2 -5.22 22.43 2.83
N SER A 3 -6.13 22.77 3.75
CA SER A 3 -5.79 23.32 5.08
C SER A 3 -5.29 22.25 6.06
N ARG A 4 -5.34 20.96 5.69
CA ARG A 4 -5.08 19.81 6.58
C ARG A 4 -3.61 19.40 6.71
N GLY A 5 -2.67 20.24 6.29
CA GLY A 5 -1.23 19.89 6.29
C GLY A 5 -0.91 18.77 5.29
N PRO A 6 0.35 18.31 5.19
CA PRO A 6 0.77 17.28 4.24
C PRO A 6 0.32 15.85 4.61
N ASP A 7 -0.01 15.60 5.88
CA ASP A 7 -0.29 14.24 6.39
C ASP A 7 -1.70 13.74 6.06
N TRP A 8 -2.56 14.62 5.53
CA TRP A 8 -3.96 14.37 5.23
C TRP A 8 -4.20 13.15 4.32
N CYS A 9 -3.21 12.73 3.52
CA CYS A 9 -3.30 11.53 2.69
C CYS A 9 -3.51 10.24 3.51
N THR A 10 -3.16 10.25 4.81
CA THR A 10 -3.38 9.13 5.71
C THR A 10 -4.74 9.17 6.43
N ASP A 11 -5.53 10.24 6.28
CA ASP A 11 -6.81 10.42 6.98
C ASP A 11 -7.80 9.30 6.68
N ALA A 12 -7.81 8.79 5.44
CA ALA A 12 -8.65 7.67 5.05
C ALA A 12 -8.31 6.40 5.86
N TYR A 13 -7.02 6.16 6.09
CA TYR A 13 -6.59 5.11 7.00
C TYR A 13 -6.95 5.46 8.44
N ALA A 14 -6.62 6.64 8.95
CA ALA A 14 -6.82 7.02 10.35
C ALA A 14 -8.29 6.98 10.79
N HIS A 15 -9.20 7.52 9.97
CA HIS A 15 -10.59 7.77 10.36
C HIS A 15 -11.60 6.76 9.83
N SER A 16 -11.26 5.94 8.83
CA SER A 16 -12.19 4.92 8.33
C SER A 16 -12.37 3.77 9.33
N PRO A 17 -13.62 3.38 9.65
CA PRO A 17 -13.88 2.25 10.55
C PRO A 17 -13.50 0.90 9.94
N GLY A 18 -13.39 0.82 8.61
CA GLY A 18 -13.04 -0.42 7.89
C GLY A 18 -11.57 -0.54 7.49
N ALA A 19 -10.75 0.48 7.76
CA ALA A 19 -9.33 0.44 7.43
C ALA A 19 -8.56 -0.37 8.48
N THR A 20 -7.93 -1.47 8.05
CA THR A 20 -7.12 -2.32 8.93
C THR A 20 -5.62 -2.10 8.73
N ASP A 21 -5.18 -1.88 7.49
CA ASP A 21 -3.77 -1.85 7.11
C ASP A 21 -3.50 -0.70 6.12
N LEU A 22 -2.36 -0.04 6.24
CA LEU A 22 -1.85 0.99 5.33
C LEU A 22 -0.50 0.56 4.75
N LEU A 23 -0.43 0.37 3.44
CA LEU A 23 0.82 0.14 2.72
C LEU A 23 1.40 1.47 2.24
N THR A 24 2.63 1.79 2.65
CA THR A 24 3.42 2.90 2.13
C THR A 24 4.60 2.35 1.34
N LEU A 25 4.72 2.71 0.06
CA LEU A 25 5.87 2.37 -0.77
C LEU A 25 6.79 3.59 -0.87
N PHE A 26 8.10 3.38 -0.78
CA PHE A 26 9.10 4.45 -0.79
C PHE A 26 9.70 4.65 -2.18
N GLY A 27 10.11 5.89 -2.46
CA GLY A 27 10.74 6.26 -3.73
C GLY A 27 9.81 6.13 -4.93
N THR A 28 8.49 6.10 -4.71
CA THR A 28 7.52 6.23 -5.79
C THR A 28 7.36 7.70 -6.15
N GLU A 29 7.04 7.97 -7.41
CA GLU A 29 6.73 9.34 -7.86
C GLU A 29 5.23 9.63 -7.78
N ASN A 30 4.42 8.65 -7.35
CA ASN A 30 3.00 8.82 -7.10
C ASN A 30 2.72 9.34 -5.69
N SER A 31 1.59 10.05 -5.55
CA SER A 31 1.09 10.49 -4.25
C SER A 31 0.40 9.34 -3.51
N LEU A 32 0.57 9.29 -2.19
CA LEU A 32 -0.15 8.35 -1.33
C LEU A 32 -1.67 8.57 -1.45
N GLY A 33 -2.41 7.53 -1.83
CA GLY A 33 -3.86 7.58 -2.00
C GLY A 33 -4.33 8.12 -3.36
N GLY A 34 -3.44 8.47 -4.27
CA GLY A 34 -3.80 8.86 -5.64
C GLY A 34 -4.10 7.65 -6.52
N ILE A 35 -5.28 7.61 -7.14
CA ILE A 35 -5.55 6.74 -8.29
C ILE A 35 -5.42 7.62 -9.53
N PRO A 36 -4.38 7.45 -10.36
CA PRO A 36 -4.21 8.25 -11.57
C PRO A 36 -5.35 7.98 -12.55
N SER A 37 -5.68 8.97 -13.36
CA SER A 37 -6.61 8.78 -14.47
C SER A 37 -6.00 7.84 -15.53
N TRP A 38 -6.85 7.26 -16.37
CA TRP A 38 -6.41 6.48 -17.53
C TRP A 38 -5.42 7.29 -18.39
N GLU A 39 -4.30 6.68 -18.78
CA GLU A 39 -3.19 7.30 -19.54
C GLU A 39 -2.46 8.48 -18.87
N ALA A 40 -2.70 8.72 -17.58
CA ALA A 40 -1.94 9.73 -16.85
C ALA A 40 -0.47 9.28 -16.68
N ALA A 41 0.43 9.86 -17.48
CA ALA A 41 1.88 9.69 -17.38
C ALA A 41 2.47 10.49 -16.19
N GLU A 42 1.83 10.42 -15.03
CA GLU A 42 2.21 11.17 -13.82
C GLU A 42 3.47 10.59 -13.15
N THR A 43 3.91 9.40 -13.56
CA THR A 43 5.13 8.76 -13.05
C THR A 43 5.91 8.06 -14.16
N THR A 44 7.23 8.14 -14.05
CA THR A 44 8.25 7.40 -14.82
C THR A 44 8.87 6.24 -14.03
N ASP A 45 8.33 5.94 -12.84
CA ASP A 45 8.78 4.85 -11.97
C ASP A 45 8.27 3.48 -12.48
N GLU A 46 9.01 2.90 -13.43
CA GLU A 46 8.72 1.59 -14.01
C GLU A 46 9.28 0.42 -13.18
N ASN A 47 9.55 0.60 -11.87
CA ASN A 47 10.22 -0.42 -11.07
C ASN A 47 9.39 -1.74 -10.99
N PRO A 48 9.84 -2.83 -11.65
CA PRO A 48 9.06 -4.07 -11.73
C PRO A 48 9.00 -4.82 -10.41
N GLU A 49 10.01 -4.66 -9.55
CA GLU A 49 10.02 -5.26 -8.21
C GLU A 49 8.92 -4.63 -7.34
N ARG A 50 8.78 -3.31 -7.39
CA ARG A 50 7.74 -2.59 -6.65
C ARG A 50 6.34 -3.00 -7.11
N VAL A 51 6.14 -3.14 -8.42
CA VAL A 51 4.88 -3.65 -8.99
C VAL A 51 4.57 -5.06 -8.48
N ALA A 52 5.58 -5.95 -8.46
CA ALA A 52 5.41 -7.32 -7.96
C ALA A 52 5.05 -7.35 -6.46
N VAL A 53 5.67 -6.49 -5.65
CA VAL A 53 5.35 -6.33 -4.22
C VAL A 53 3.91 -5.86 -4.04
N LEU A 54 3.50 -4.79 -4.75
CA LEU A 54 2.14 -4.26 -4.70
C LEU A 54 1.11 -5.33 -5.10
N GLN A 55 1.36 -6.06 -6.17
CA GLN A 55 0.47 -7.14 -6.64
C GLN A 55 0.31 -8.23 -5.58
N ARG A 56 1.42 -8.72 -5.00
CA ARG A 56 1.40 -9.80 -3.98
C ARG A 56 0.67 -9.37 -2.72
N LEU A 57 0.96 -8.17 -2.20
CA LEU A 57 0.34 -7.64 -0.98
C LEU A 57 -1.16 -7.41 -1.19
N THR A 58 -1.55 -6.75 -2.29
CA THR A 58 -2.97 -6.51 -2.61
C THR A 58 -3.73 -7.83 -2.76
N THR A 59 -3.14 -8.81 -3.44
CA THR A 59 -3.74 -10.15 -3.58
C THR A 59 -3.91 -10.83 -2.24
N ALA A 60 -2.90 -10.81 -1.36
CA ALA A 60 -2.96 -11.41 -0.04
C ALA A 60 -4.00 -10.72 0.86
N TYR A 61 -4.09 -9.39 0.80
CA TYR A 61 -5.06 -8.59 1.53
C TYR A 61 -6.50 -8.93 1.12
N LEU A 62 -6.77 -8.99 -0.19
CA LEU A 62 -8.11 -9.34 -0.69
C LEU A 62 -8.48 -10.79 -0.38
N ARG A 63 -7.52 -11.73 -0.48
CA ARG A 63 -7.76 -13.14 -0.15
C ARG A 63 -8.11 -13.35 1.32
N ARG A 64 -7.58 -12.54 2.24
CA ARG A 64 -7.94 -12.59 3.68
C ARG A 64 -9.44 -12.40 3.91
N ALA A 65 -10.11 -11.59 3.08
CA ALA A 65 -11.56 -11.38 3.18
C ALA A 65 -12.36 -12.63 2.77
N LEU A 66 -11.79 -13.46 1.88
CA LEU A 66 -12.42 -14.68 1.37
C LEU A 66 -12.07 -15.92 2.22
N ASP A 67 -10.89 -15.91 2.85
CA ASP A 67 -10.40 -16.97 3.72
C ASP A 67 -9.78 -16.37 5.00
N PRO A 68 -10.59 -16.13 6.05
CA PRO A 68 -10.13 -15.52 7.30
C PRO A 68 -9.11 -16.36 8.09
N ALA A 69 -9.08 -17.68 7.88
CA ALA A 69 -8.12 -18.58 8.51
C ALA A 69 -6.79 -18.66 7.74
N GLY A 70 -6.73 -18.05 6.55
CA GLY A 70 -5.57 -18.07 5.68
C GLY A 70 -4.36 -17.33 6.28
N THR A 71 -3.17 -17.93 6.14
CA THR A 71 -1.91 -17.31 6.57
C THR A 71 -1.27 -16.41 5.50
N GLY A 72 -1.97 -16.18 4.38
CA GLY A 72 -1.43 -15.47 3.22
C GLY A 72 -1.02 -14.03 3.50
N TRP A 73 -1.85 -13.27 4.22
CA TRP A 73 -1.53 -11.89 4.61
C TRP A 73 -0.30 -11.82 5.51
N ALA A 74 -0.28 -12.60 6.60
CA ALA A 74 0.83 -12.63 7.55
C ALA A 74 2.16 -13.02 6.89
N LYS A 75 2.14 -13.97 5.95
CA LYS A 75 3.34 -14.35 5.17
C LYS A 75 3.81 -13.21 4.26
N ALA A 76 2.89 -12.52 3.61
CA ALA A 76 3.22 -11.43 2.69
C ALA A 76 3.77 -10.21 3.45
N THR A 77 3.22 -9.87 4.61
CA THR A 77 3.73 -8.78 5.46
C THR A 77 5.10 -9.10 6.04
N ALA A 78 5.32 -10.34 6.52
CA ALA A 78 6.63 -10.80 6.97
C ALA A 78 7.68 -10.72 5.84
N ALA A 79 7.33 -11.17 4.63
CA ALA A 79 8.23 -11.10 3.48
C ALA A 79 8.61 -9.65 3.12
N LEU A 80 7.67 -8.69 3.21
CA LEU A 80 7.99 -7.27 3.01
C LEU A 80 8.97 -6.75 4.08
N ALA A 81 8.74 -7.11 5.35
CA ALA A 81 9.62 -6.70 6.44
C ALA A 81 11.05 -7.26 6.31
N GLU A 82 11.18 -8.50 5.84
CA GLU A 82 12.46 -9.18 5.63
C GLU A 82 13.20 -8.71 4.38
N THR A 83 12.47 -8.54 3.27
CA THR A 83 13.07 -8.31 1.93
C THR A 83 13.17 -6.83 1.57
N GLY A 84 12.29 -6.00 2.13
CA GLY A 84 11.88 -4.75 1.49
C GLY A 84 11.61 -3.59 2.43
N ALA A 85 12.27 -3.50 3.60
CA ALA A 85 12.19 -2.30 4.44
C ALA A 85 12.61 -1.02 3.69
N ALA A 86 13.46 -1.14 2.67
CA ALA A 86 13.82 -0.06 1.75
C ALA A 86 12.73 0.26 0.69
N LEU A 87 11.88 -0.71 0.35
CA LEU A 87 10.82 -0.57 -0.65
C LEU A 87 9.52 -0.02 -0.06
N GLY A 88 9.24 -0.28 1.21
CA GLY A 88 8.03 0.19 1.86
C GLY A 88 7.82 -0.35 3.26
N ARG A 89 6.69 0.03 3.86
CA ARG A 89 6.24 -0.41 5.18
C ARG A 89 4.73 -0.60 5.22
N ILE A 90 4.27 -1.40 6.18
CA ILE A 90 2.85 -1.57 6.49
C ILE A 90 2.60 -1.12 7.92
N ASP A 91 1.58 -0.28 8.11
CA ASP A 91 1.00 0.07 9.40
C ASP A 91 -0.34 -0.65 9.59
N SER A 92 -0.51 -1.38 10.69
CA SER A 92 -1.74 -2.14 11.00
C SER A 92 -2.43 -1.58 12.25
N LYS A 93 -3.77 -1.59 12.27
CA LYS A 93 -4.60 -1.22 13.44
C LYS A 93 -5.02 -2.41 14.29
#